data_AF-A0A935RZ19-F1
#
_entry.id   AF-A0A935RZ19-F1
#
_cell.length_a   1.000
_cell.length_b   1.000
_cell.length_c   1.000
_cell.angle_alpha   90.00
_cell.angle_beta   90.00
_cell.angle_gamma   90.00
#
_symmetry.space_group_name_H-M   'P 1'
#
loop_
_entity.id
_entity.type
_entity.pdbx_description
1 polymer ?
#
loop_
_entity_poly.entity_id
_entity_poly.type
_entity_poly.pdbx_seq_one_letter_code
_entity_poly.pdbx_strand_id
1 'polypeptide(L)'
;MEVVKTVPYNEYVDLKKEVDYLRTLVSKLSDKLNIIDQQDNKEYNVKSIFIKTNGTSRYINIKDIIMIKADSNYSYLYLLSGESFLTSKTLKFWQEKCAAPFLQRIHKSYLINTAFIVSTEPKTGKVNLVNGHFASYSRSSKLK
;
A
#
# COMPACT_ATOMS: atom_id res chain seq x y z
N MET A 1 58.45 -9.20 6.74
CA MET A 1 57.95 -10.50 6.23
C MET A 1 56.56 -10.69 6.79
N GLU A 2 55.52 -10.49 5.97
CA GLU A 2 54.14 -10.71 6.42
C GLU A 2 53.81 -12.20 6.37
N VAL A 3 53.39 -12.74 7.51
CA VAL A 3 52.97 -14.14 7.64
C VAL A 3 51.62 -14.27 6.96
N VAL A 4 51.61 -14.84 5.76
CA VAL A 4 50.37 -15.22 5.06
C VAL A 4 49.68 -16.26 5.93
N LYS A 5 48.56 -15.88 6.56
CA LYS A 5 47.70 -16.82 7.28
C LYS A 5 47.12 -17.79 6.25
N THR A 6 47.69 -18.99 6.17
CA THR A 6 47.21 -20.04 5.27
C THR A 6 45.98 -20.69 5.89
N VAL A 7 44.82 -20.52 5.25
CA VAL A 7 43.59 -21.22 5.61
C VAL A 7 43.73 -22.69 5.16
N PRO A 8 43.54 -23.69 6.04
CA PRO A 8 43.63 -25.09 5.67
C PRO A 8 42.61 -25.44 4.58
N TYR A 9 43.03 -26.24 3.59
CA TYR A 9 42.25 -26.56 2.38
C TYR A 9 40.80 -26.98 2.68
N ASN A 10 40.59 -27.75 3.75
CA ASN A 10 39.28 -28.27 4.11
C ASN A 10 38.30 -27.15 4.51
N GLU A 11 38.79 -26.14 5.21
CA GLU A 11 38.02 -24.95 5.62
C GLU A 11 37.66 -24.08 4.41
N TYR A 12 38.53 -24.02 3.40
CA TYR A 12 38.24 -23.37 2.12
C TYR A 12 37.12 -24.07 1.34
N VAL A 13 37.09 -25.41 1.35
CA VAL A 13 36.03 -26.19 0.68
C VAL A 13 34.68 -25.98 1.35
N ASP A 14 34.63 -25.97 2.67
CA ASP A 14 33.39 -25.77 3.42
C ASP A 14 32.88 -24.33 3.29
N LEU A 15 33.78 -23.34 3.34
CA LEU A 15 33.42 -21.95 3.08
C LEU A 15 32.89 -21.73 1.66
N LYS A 16 33.46 -22.41 0.66
CA LYS A 16 32.99 -22.32 -0.73
C LYS A 16 31.59 -22.89 -0.89
N LYS A 17 31.28 -24.02 -0.25
CA LYS A 17 29.92 -24.59 -0.24
C LYS A 17 28.91 -23.64 0.38
N GLU A 18 29.27 -23.01 1.49
CA GLU A 18 28.39 -22.04 2.17
C GLU A 18 28.12 -20.82 1.29
N VAL A 19 29.15 -20.27 0.63
CA VAL A 19 28.99 -19.14 -0.29
C VAL A 19 28.11 -19.51 -1.49
N ASP A 20 28.26 -20.71 -2.05
CA ASP A 20 27.43 -21.17 -3.18
C ASP A 20 25.97 -21.41 -2.76
N TYR A 21 25.75 -21.90 -1.54
CA TYR A 21 24.43 -22.01 -0.93
C TYR A 21 23.78 -20.62 -0.78
N LEU A 22 24.51 -19.65 -0.22
CA LEU A 22 24.03 -18.28 -0.05
C LEU A 22 23.69 -17.62 -1.38
N ARG A 23 24.51 -17.80 -2.43
CA ARG A 23 24.21 -17.30 -3.79
C ARG A 23 22.91 -17.87 -4.34
N THR A 24 22.69 -19.16 -4.12
CA THR A 24 21.45 -19.84 -4.54
C THR A 24 20.24 -19.29 -3.77
N LEU A 25 20.41 -18.97 -2.49
CA LEU A 25 19.35 -18.38 -1.68
C LEU A 25 19.00 -16.96 -2.14
N VAL A 26 20.03 -16.15 -2.41
CA VAL A 26 19.88 -14.77 -2.91
C VAL A 26 19.19 -14.76 -4.28
N SER A 27 19.52 -15.68 -5.20
CA SER A 27 18.83 -15.73 -6.50
C SER A 27 17.35 -16.05 -6.34
N LYS A 28 17.02 -17.05 -5.51
CA LYS A 28 15.63 -17.42 -5.21
C LYS A 28 14.84 -16.28 -4.56
N LEU A 29 15.48 -15.49 -3.70
CA LEU A 29 14.88 -14.29 -3.11
C LEU A 29 14.62 -13.22 -4.17
N SER A 30 15.59 -12.95 -5.05
CA SER A 30 15.45 -11.99 -6.14
C SER A 30 14.32 -12.37 -7.11
N ASP A 31 14.19 -13.67 -7.43
CA ASP A 31 13.11 -14.17 -8.28
C ASP A 31 11.73 -13.97 -7.65
N LYS A 32 11.62 -14.24 -6.33
CA LYS A 32 10.38 -13.97 -5.58
C LYS A 32 10.02 -12.50 -5.56
N LEU A 33 10.99 -11.60 -5.37
CA LEU A 33 10.77 -10.16 -5.39
C LEU A 33 10.27 -9.67 -6.76
N ASN A 34 10.87 -10.16 -7.86
CA ASN A 34 10.43 -9.84 -9.21
C ASN A 34 8.98 -10.30 -9.48
N ILE A 35 8.58 -11.47 -8.96
CA ILE A 35 7.20 -11.97 -9.11
C ILE A 35 6.20 -11.07 -8.37
N ILE A 36 6.54 -10.61 -7.17
CA ILE A 36 5.70 -9.70 -6.37
C ILE A 36 5.51 -8.37 -7.12
N ASP A 37 6.60 -7.78 -7.64
CA ASP A 37 6.53 -6.54 -8.41
C ASP A 37 5.71 -6.67 -9.71
N GLN A 38 5.74 -7.83 -10.37
CA GLN A 38 4.95 -8.06 -11.58
C GLN A 38 3.47 -8.35 -11.30
N GLN A 39 3.13 -8.91 -10.14
CA GLN A 39 1.73 -9.12 -9.72
C GLN A 39 1.06 -7.79 -9.36
N ASP A 40 1.76 -6.86 -8.71
CA ASP A 40 1.21 -5.54 -8.39
C ASP A 40 1.02 -4.64 -9.61
N ASN A 41 1.76 -4.84 -10.70
CA ASN A 41 1.68 -3.94 -11.87
C ASN A 41 0.66 -4.37 -12.95
N LYS A 42 0.09 -5.58 -12.88
CA LYS A 42 -0.74 -6.13 -13.97
C LYS A 42 -2.24 -5.81 -13.89
N GLU A 43 -2.77 -5.33 -12.76
CA GLU A 43 -4.21 -5.08 -12.58
C GLU A 43 -4.62 -3.63 -12.23
N TYR A 44 -3.71 -2.75 -11.82
CA TYR A 44 -4.06 -1.35 -11.52
C TYR A 44 -3.93 -0.44 -12.75
N ASN A 45 -4.92 -0.54 -13.63
CA ASN A 45 -4.97 0.23 -14.88
C ASN A 45 -5.10 1.76 -14.70
N VAL A 46 -5.34 2.24 -13.48
CA VAL A 46 -5.43 3.68 -13.19
C VAL A 46 -4.38 4.02 -12.14
N LYS A 47 -3.34 4.77 -12.54
CA LYS A 47 -2.35 5.35 -11.62
C LYS A 47 -2.84 6.68 -11.05
N SER A 48 -3.60 7.43 -11.84
CA SER A 48 -4.07 8.77 -11.48
C SER A 48 -5.52 8.98 -11.91
N ILE A 49 -6.27 9.71 -11.08
CA ILE A 49 -7.65 10.11 -11.33
C ILE A 49 -7.70 11.60 -11.68
N PHE A 50 -8.56 11.95 -12.63
CA PHE A 50 -8.83 13.33 -12.98
C PHE A 50 -10.02 13.83 -12.17
N ILE A 51 -9.82 14.90 -11.41
CA ILE A 51 -10.88 15.53 -10.61
C ILE A 51 -11.05 16.97 -11.07
N LYS A 52 -12.31 17.35 -11.32
CA LYS A 52 -12.72 18.72 -11.61
C LYS A 52 -13.57 19.23 -10.45
N THR A 53 -13.07 20.24 -9.74
CA THR A 53 -13.74 20.87 -8.60
C THR A 53 -13.67 22.38 -8.75
N ASN A 54 -14.82 23.05 -8.69
CA ASN A 54 -14.97 24.52 -8.69
C ASN A 54 -14.11 25.25 -9.76
N GLY A 55 -14.12 24.75 -11.00
CA GLY A 55 -13.39 25.36 -12.11
C GLY A 55 -11.92 24.95 -12.23
N THR A 56 -11.35 24.29 -11.22
CA THR A 56 -9.99 23.74 -11.27
C THR A 56 -10.02 22.26 -11.64
N SER A 57 -9.12 21.86 -12.53
CA SER A 57 -8.91 20.46 -12.92
C SER A 57 -7.54 20.01 -12.45
N ARG A 58 -7.48 18.87 -11.76
CA ARG A 58 -6.24 18.30 -11.27
C ARG A 58 -6.19 16.79 -11.48
N TYR A 59 -4.98 16.30 -11.74
CA TYR A 59 -4.67 14.88 -11.71
C TYR A 59 -4.15 14.53 -10.32
N ILE A 60 -4.74 13.50 -9.72
CA ILE A 60 -4.41 13.04 -8.37
C ILE A 60 -3.95 11.60 -8.49
N ASN A 61 -2.80 11.27 -7.92
CA ASN A 61 -2.32 9.89 -7.85
C ASN A 61 -3.17 9.12 -6.84
N ILE A 62 -3.62 7.92 -7.19
CA ILE A 62 -4.42 7.08 -6.30
C ILE A 62 -3.64 6.71 -5.04
N LYS A 63 -2.31 6.60 -5.15
CA LYS A 63 -1.42 6.32 -4.00
C LYS A 63 -1.41 7.44 -2.97
N ASP A 64 -1.74 8.68 -3.35
CA ASP A 64 -1.73 9.83 -2.45
C ASP A 64 -3.05 10.00 -1.70
N ILE A 65 -4.06 9.20 -2.02
CA ILE A 65 -5.37 9.24 -1.35
C ILE A 65 -5.24 8.52 0.00
N ILE A 66 -5.49 9.25 1.09
CA ILE A 66 -5.56 8.70 2.45
C ILE A 66 -6.87 7.93 2.62
N MET A 67 -7.98 8.59 2.30
CA MET A 67 -9.30 8.03 2.43
C MET A 67 -10.33 8.77 1.57
N ILE A 68 -11.43 8.08 1.29
CA ILE A 68 -12.62 8.63 0.67
C ILE A 68 -13.78 8.43 1.65
N LYS A 69 -14.44 9.53 2.02
CA LYS A 69 -15.59 9.55 2.92
C LYS A 69 -16.85 9.89 2.14
N ALA A 70 -17.90 9.09 2.25
CA ALA A 70 -19.20 9.49 1.71
C ALA A 70 -19.87 10.50 2.64
N ASP A 71 -20.46 11.50 2.01
CA ASP A 71 -21.35 12.48 2.59
C ASP A 71 -22.63 12.57 1.73
N SER A 72 -23.63 11.75 2.08
CA SER A 72 -24.87 11.60 1.32
C SER A 72 -24.60 11.26 -0.18
N ASN A 73 -24.94 12.15 -1.10
CA ASN A 73 -24.72 12.01 -2.54
C ASN A 73 -23.34 12.44 -3.02
N TYR A 74 -22.48 12.88 -2.10
CA TYR A 74 -21.13 13.35 -2.38
C TYR A 74 -20.10 12.47 -1.68
N SER A 75 -18.84 12.61 -2.10
CA SER A 75 -17.70 12.04 -1.40
C SER A 75 -16.62 13.09 -1.22
N TYR A 76 -15.95 13.04 -0.07
CA TYR A 76 -14.72 13.78 0.19
C TYR A 76 -13.52 12.85 -0.04
N LEU A 77 -12.60 13.26 -0.88
CA LEU A 77 -11.29 12.63 -1.03
C LEU A 77 -10.29 13.42 -0.20
N TYR A 78 -9.58 12.74 0.70
CA TYR A 78 -8.52 13.32 1.52
C TYR A 78 -7.16 12.87 0.99
N LEU A 79 -6.28 13.82 0.71
CA LEU A 79 -4.94 13.55 0.17
C LEU A 79 -3.85 13.67 1.24
N LEU A 80 -2.72 13.03 0.96
CA LEU A 80 -1.52 13.09 1.79
C LEU A 80 -1.00 14.53 1.97
N SER A 81 -1.16 15.37 0.95
CA SER A 81 -0.82 16.81 0.99
C SER A 81 -1.63 17.62 2.02
N GLY A 82 -2.70 17.05 2.58
CA GLY A 82 -3.66 17.75 3.44
C GLY A 82 -4.81 18.41 2.67
N GLU A 83 -4.77 18.40 1.33
CA GLU A 83 -5.88 18.88 0.52
C GLU A 83 -7.07 17.91 0.56
N SER A 84 -8.28 18.45 0.39
CA SER A 84 -9.49 17.64 0.24
C SER A 84 -10.35 18.10 -0.92
N PHE A 85 -11.00 17.14 -1.58
CA PHE A 85 -11.85 17.39 -2.75
C PHE A 85 -13.24 16.84 -2.54
N LEU A 86 -14.24 17.69 -2.79
CA LEU A 86 -15.63 17.27 -2.87
C LEU A 86 -15.95 16.82 -4.29
N THR A 87 -16.59 15.65 -4.42
CA THR A 87 -17.05 15.09 -5.69
C THR A 87 -18.47 14.56 -5.58
N SER A 88 -19.25 14.63 -6.65
CA SER A 88 -20.60 14.04 -6.74
C SER A 88 -20.58 12.54 -7.08
N LYS A 89 -19.41 11.90 -7.02
CA LYS A 89 -19.26 10.46 -7.26
C LYS A 89 -19.41 9.68 -5.96
N THR A 90 -20.01 8.51 -6.05
CA THR A 90 -20.25 7.62 -4.91
C THR A 90 -19.00 6.81 -4.55
N LEU A 91 -18.95 6.26 -3.33
CA LEU A 91 -17.89 5.33 -2.92
C LEU A 91 -17.77 4.10 -3.82
N LYS A 92 -18.90 3.59 -4.34
CA LYS A 92 -18.91 2.43 -5.25
C LYS A 92 -18.17 2.77 -6.54
N PHE A 93 -18.43 3.96 -7.10
CA PHE A 93 -17.70 4.44 -8.27
C PHE A 93 -16.20 4.51 -8.00
N TRP A 94 -15.77 5.05 -6.85
CA TRP A 94 -14.35 5.16 -6.52
C TRP A 94 -13.67 3.82 -6.27
N GLN A 95 -14.38 2.88 -5.65
CA GLN A 95 -13.91 1.52 -5.43
C GLN A 95 -13.64 0.81 -6.76
N GLU A 96 -14.57 0.92 -7.72
CA GLU A 96 -14.42 0.34 -9.07
C GLU A 96 -13.38 1.12 -9.92
N LYS A 97 -13.32 2.44 -9.79
CA LYS A 97 -12.44 3.29 -10.60
C LYS A 97 -10.97 3.19 -10.19
N CYS A 98 -10.70 3.15 -8.88
CA CYS A 98 -9.34 3.04 -8.39
C CYS A 98 -8.89 1.57 -8.37
N ALA A 99 -9.80 0.64 -8.08
CA ALA A 99 -9.60 -0.81 -8.05
C ALA A 99 -8.25 -1.26 -7.46
N ALA A 100 -7.73 -0.53 -6.48
CA ALA A 100 -6.39 -0.72 -5.94
C ALA A 100 -6.42 -1.65 -4.72
N PRO A 101 -5.40 -2.49 -4.50
CA PRO A 101 -5.43 -3.50 -3.43
C PRO A 101 -5.35 -2.83 -2.06
N PHE A 102 -4.65 -1.70 -2.00
CA PHE A 102 -4.48 -0.87 -0.82
C PHE A 102 -5.72 -0.04 -0.49
N LEU A 103 -6.66 0.16 -1.43
CA LEU A 103 -7.92 0.87 -1.15
C LEU A 103 -9.01 -0.10 -0.72
N GLN A 104 -9.25 -0.16 0.59
CA GLN A 104 -10.18 -1.11 1.22
C GLN A 104 -11.41 -0.41 1.79
N ARG A 105 -12.59 -0.93 1.44
CA ARG A 105 -13.86 -0.40 1.94
C ARG A 105 -14.18 -1.02 3.29
N ILE A 106 -14.01 -0.24 4.35
CA ILE A 106 -14.19 -0.70 5.74
C ILE A 106 -15.58 -0.40 6.30
N HIS A 107 -16.34 0.48 5.65
CA HIS A 107 -17.70 0.85 6.04
C HIS A 107 -18.49 1.36 4.83
N LYS A 108 -19.83 1.47 4.98
CA LYS A 108 -20.68 2.03 3.93
C LYS A 108 -20.28 3.47 3.55
N SER A 109 -19.70 4.21 4.49
CA SER A 109 -19.27 5.60 4.34
C SER A 109 -17.75 5.80 4.23
N TYR A 110 -16.93 4.75 4.29
CA TYR A 110 -15.48 4.89 4.32
C TYR A 110 -14.79 3.86 3.42
N LEU A 111 -13.97 4.37 2.49
CA LEU A 111 -12.97 3.65 1.71
C LEU A 111 -11.61 4.23 2.14
N ILE A 112 -10.73 3.40 2.69
CA ILE A 112 -9.45 3.86 3.26
C ILE A 112 -8.29 3.24 2.51
N ASN A 113 -7.17 3.92 2.52
CA ASN A 113 -5.91 3.35 2.07
C ASN A 113 -5.20 2.67 3.25
N THR A 114 -4.98 1.36 3.16
CA THR A 114 -4.38 0.55 4.23
C THR A 114 -2.93 0.91 4.50
N ALA A 115 -2.23 1.50 3.52
CA ALA A 115 -0.85 1.96 3.68
C ALA A 115 -0.72 3.17 4.64
N PHE A 116 -1.82 3.88 4.90
CA PHE A 116 -1.82 5.08 5.75
C PHE A 116 -2.51 4.87 7.10
N ILE A 117 -2.68 3.61 7.52
CA ILE A 117 -3.20 3.29 8.86
C ILE A 117 -2.10 3.51 9.90
N VAL A 118 -2.39 4.33 10.91
CA VAL A 118 -1.50 4.58 12.06
C VAL A 118 -1.80 3.61 13.19
N SER A 119 -3.07 3.45 13.53
CA SER A 119 -3.50 2.52 14.58
C SER A 119 -4.94 2.08 14.38
N THR A 120 -5.31 0.96 14.99
CA THR A 120 -6.69 0.48 15.03
C THR A 120 -7.13 0.35 16.49
N GLU A 121 -8.39 0.67 16.76
CA GLU A 121 -9.01 0.56 18.07
C GLU A 121 -10.14 -0.47 18.01
N PRO A 122 -9.84 -1.75 18.31
CA PRO A 122 -10.82 -2.83 18.16
C PRO A 122 -12.08 -2.64 19.00
N LYS A 123 -11.94 -2.01 20.17
CA LYS A 123 -13.02 -1.77 21.14
C LYS A 123 -14.03 -0.75 20.64
N THR A 124 -13.56 0.31 19.98
CA THR A 124 -14.40 1.43 19.51
C THR A 124 -14.82 1.26 18.05
N GLY A 125 -14.20 0.34 17.31
CA GLY A 125 -14.50 0.17 15.89
C GLY A 125 -13.89 1.27 15.02
N LYS A 126 -12.77 1.87 15.46
CA LYS A 126 -12.11 2.99 14.78
C LYS A 126 -10.76 2.60 14.20
N VAL A 127 -10.43 3.20 13.06
CA VAL A 127 -9.12 3.19 12.42
C VAL A 127 -8.61 4.62 12.38
N ASN A 128 -7.43 4.84 12.94
CA ASN A 128 -6.73 6.12 12.89
C ASN A 128 -5.78 6.10 11.68
N LEU A 129 -5.84 7.14 10.87
CA LEU A 129 -5.08 7.33 9.65
C LEU A 129 -4.08 8.48 9.85
N VAL A 130 -3.16 8.63 8.90
CA VAL A 130 -2.25 9.79 8.87
C VAL A 130 -3.03 11.12 8.79
N ASN A 131 -2.37 12.22 9.13
CA ASN A 131 -2.96 13.57 9.21
C ASN A 131 -4.12 13.70 10.20
N GLY A 132 -4.21 12.81 11.20
CA GLY A 132 -5.23 12.86 12.26
C GLY A 132 -6.64 12.48 11.77
N HIS A 133 -6.77 11.96 10.56
CA HIS A 133 -8.03 11.45 10.06
C HIS A 133 -8.39 10.12 10.73
N PHE A 134 -9.69 9.83 10.83
CA PHE A 134 -10.17 8.56 11.35
C PHE A 134 -11.36 8.07 10.56
N ALA A 135 -11.53 6.75 10.53
CA ALA A 135 -12.64 6.09 9.88
C ALA A 135 -13.17 4.96 10.78
N SER A 136 -14.49 4.84 10.86
CA SER A 136 -15.13 3.74 11.57
C SER A 136 -15.30 2.54 10.66
N TYR A 137 -15.07 1.32 11.17
CA TYR A 137 -15.29 0.09 10.43
C TYR A 137 -16.53 -0.67 10.94
N SER A 138 -17.21 -1.39 10.04
CA SER A 138 -18.36 -2.22 10.42
C SER A 138 -17.92 -3.52 11.12
N ARG A 139 -18.72 -4.05 12.06
CA ARG A 139 -18.48 -5.35 12.71
C ARG A 139 -18.29 -6.51 11.71
N SER A 140 -18.86 -6.39 10.50
CA SER A 140 -18.73 -7.36 9.40
C SER A 140 -17.44 -7.20 8.58
N SER A 141 -16.85 -5.99 8.58
CA SER A 141 -15.63 -5.65 7.81
C SER A 141 -14.41 -5.58 8.71
N LYS A 142 -14.26 -6.53 9.64
CA LYS A 142 -13.02 -6.64 10.42
C LYS A 142 -11.86 -6.83 9.44
N LEU A 143 -10.86 -5.93 9.50
CA LEU A 143 -9.57 -6.19 8.87
C LEU A 143 -9.01 -7.47 9.51
N LYS A 144 -8.77 -8.50 8.70
CA LYS A 144 -8.08 -9.72 9.10
C LYS A 144 -6.57 -9.50 9.04
#